data_AF-A0A1M6I2F7-F1
#
_entry.id   AF-A0A1M6I2F7-F1
#
_cell.length_a   1.000
_cell.length_b   1.000
_cell.length_c   1.000
_cell.angle_alpha   90.00
_cell.angle_beta   90.00
_cell.angle_gamma   90.00
#
_symmetry.space_group_name_H-M   'P 1'
#
loop_
_entity.id
_entity.type
_entity.pdbx_description
1 polymer ?
#
loop_
_entity_poly.entity_id
_entity_poly.type
_entity_poly.pdbx_seq_one_letter_code
_entity_poly.pdbx_strand_id
1 'polypeptide(L)'
;MIRPAVLAVSLALLPGLARAQILESGDWDIVTDGARGTIRTMGDHASIRIGAPGCSGGFTGILERSGDTATLTGEGCTLDLARSADGRITISEGPGCTMWHGASCAFSGSVVGPALAVDIDAIDAAFARLGGAAAMQLQEALRDAGTYDGAIDGQTGPGTRGAIIERARRMAAEGDDVRLDDADFA
;
A
#
# COMPACT_ATOMS: atom_id res chain seq x y z
N MET A 1 43.31 -1.71 41.26
CA MET A 1 41.93 -1.91 41.74
C MET A 1 41.00 -1.21 40.76
N ILE A 2 40.36 -1.93 39.83
CA ILE A 2 39.44 -1.38 38.84
C ILE A 2 38.15 -2.20 38.94
N ARG A 3 37.02 -1.54 39.21
CA ARG A 3 35.70 -2.19 39.32
C ARG A 3 35.13 -2.37 37.90
N PRO A 4 34.56 -3.52 37.55
CA PRO A 4 33.85 -3.65 36.28
C PRO A 4 32.49 -2.97 36.42
N ALA A 5 32.23 -1.99 35.55
CA ALA A 5 30.90 -1.41 35.38
C ALA A 5 30.02 -2.43 34.65
N VAL A 6 28.99 -2.93 35.32
CA VAL A 6 27.94 -3.74 34.70
C VAL A 6 27.06 -2.79 33.90
N LEU A 7 27.13 -2.91 32.58
CA LEU A 7 26.24 -2.20 31.66
C LEU A 7 24.84 -2.82 31.78
N ALA A 8 23.96 -2.20 32.55
CA ALA A 8 22.55 -2.55 32.58
C ALA A 8 21.92 -2.07 31.27
N VAL A 9 21.72 -2.98 30.32
CA VAL A 9 20.85 -2.76 29.17
C VAL A 9 19.42 -2.78 29.71
N SER A 10 18.88 -1.60 29.95
CA SER A 10 17.46 -1.41 30.24
C SER A 10 16.67 -1.82 29.01
N LEU A 11 16.06 -3.00 29.06
CA LEU A 11 15.08 -3.46 28.09
C LEU A 11 13.80 -2.63 28.32
N ALA A 12 13.76 -1.44 27.72
CA ALA A 12 12.52 -0.68 27.63
C ALA A 12 11.53 -1.52 26.80
N LEU A 13 10.43 -1.92 27.43
CA LEU A 13 9.28 -2.46 26.71
C LEU A 13 8.86 -1.42 25.68
N LEU A 14 9.14 -1.68 24.40
CA LEU A 14 8.53 -0.96 23.29
C LEU A 14 7.02 -1.17 23.40
N PRO A 15 6.20 -0.11 23.55
CA PRO A 15 4.77 -0.26 23.50
C PRO A 15 4.39 -0.89 22.16
N GLY A 16 3.42 -1.81 22.23
CA GLY A 16 3.03 -2.77 21.21
C GLY A 16 3.21 -2.34 19.76
N LEU A 17 3.62 -3.31 18.93
CA LEU A 17 3.35 -3.32 17.50
C LEU A 17 1.90 -2.86 17.28
N ALA A 18 1.71 -1.58 16.94
CA ALA A 18 0.42 -1.07 16.57
C ALA A 18 -0.01 -1.88 15.35
N ARG A 19 -1.15 -2.56 15.46
CA ARG A 19 -1.73 -3.25 14.29
C ARG A 19 -1.88 -2.21 13.18
N ALA A 20 -1.35 -2.51 12.00
CA ALA A 20 -1.50 -1.66 10.82
C ALA A 20 -2.97 -1.27 10.68
N GLN A 21 -3.24 0.03 10.64
CA GLN A 21 -4.62 0.51 10.59
C GLN A 21 -5.19 0.23 9.20
N ILE A 22 -6.51 0.03 9.10
CA ILE A 22 -7.13 -0.04 7.78
C ILE A 22 -6.95 1.30 7.05
N LEU A 23 -6.61 1.23 5.75
CA LEU A 23 -6.37 2.40 4.92
C LEU A 23 -5.34 3.39 5.48
N GLU A 24 -4.11 2.95 5.72
CA GLU A 24 -3.00 3.88 5.99
C GLU A 24 -2.77 4.86 4.84
N SER A 25 -2.05 5.95 5.13
CA SER A 25 -1.80 7.03 4.15
C SER A 25 -1.21 6.47 2.86
N GLY A 26 -1.84 6.75 1.73
CA GLY A 26 -1.47 6.17 0.45
C GLY A 26 -2.60 6.25 -0.57
N ASP A 27 -2.29 5.80 -1.79
CA ASP A 27 -3.27 5.60 -2.85
C ASP A 27 -3.75 4.15 -2.80
N TRP A 28 -5.04 3.92 -3.01
CA TRP A 28 -5.68 2.62 -2.95
C TRP A 28 -6.61 2.50 -4.16
N ASP A 29 -6.55 1.39 -4.89
CA ASP A 29 -7.45 1.14 -6.01
C ASP A 29 -8.82 0.68 -5.50
N ILE A 30 -9.87 1.03 -6.22
CA ILE A 30 -11.24 0.58 -5.94
C ILE A 30 -11.76 -0.16 -7.16
N VAL A 31 -12.34 -1.32 -6.91
CA VAL A 31 -13.10 -2.08 -7.90
C VAL A 31 -14.54 -2.13 -7.43
N THR A 32 -15.42 -1.44 -8.16
CA THR A 32 -16.86 -1.41 -7.88
C THR A 32 -17.63 -2.14 -8.98
N ASP A 33 -18.94 -2.29 -8.79
CA ASP A 33 -19.80 -2.83 -9.83
C ASP A 33 -19.92 -1.81 -10.97
N GLY A 34 -19.25 -2.10 -12.09
CA GLY A 34 -19.27 -1.27 -13.31
C GLY A 34 -18.23 -0.16 -13.40
N ALA A 35 -17.38 0.07 -12.39
CA ALA A 35 -16.32 1.08 -12.47
C ALA A 35 -15.05 0.74 -11.68
N ARG A 36 -14.01 1.52 -11.96
CA ARG A 36 -12.77 1.56 -11.19
C ARG A 36 -12.57 2.95 -10.60
N GLY A 37 -11.82 3.02 -9.51
CA GLY A 37 -11.57 4.25 -8.81
C GLY A 37 -10.33 4.21 -7.95
N THR A 38 -10.11 5.30 -7.21
CA THR A 38 -9.03 5.41 -6.23
C THR A 38 -9.53 6.04 -4.94
N ILE A 39 -9.03 5.56 -3.79
CA ILE A 39 -9.05 6.26 -2.51
C ILE A 39 -7.63 6.76 -2.27
N ARG A 40 -7.46 8.07 -2.08
CA ARG A 40 -6.22 8.65 -1.59
C ARG A 40 -6.41 9.07 -0.14
N THR A 41 -5.58 8.57 0.75
CA THR A 41 -5.64 8.87 2.19
C THR A 41 -4.40 9.64 2.62
N MET A 42 -4.58 10.63 3.49
CA MET A 42 -3.52 11.45 4.04
C MET A 42 -3.89 11.83 5.47
N GLY A 43 -3.31 11.10 6.44
CA GLY A 43 -3.71 11.23 7.85
C GLY A 43 -5.18 10.87 8.06
N ASP A 44 -5.93 11.77 8.69
CA ASP A 44 -7.37 11.68 8.95
C ASP A 44 -8.24 12.18 7.80
N HIS A 45 -7.67 12.47 6.62
CA HIS A 45 -8.41 12.87 5.44
C HIS A 45 -8.32 11.81 4.34
N ALA A 46 -9.38 11.69 3.54
CA ALA A 46 -9.35 10.90 2.32
C ALA A 46 -10.17 11.53 1.20
N SER A 47 -9.75 11.28 -0.03
CA SER A 47 -10.52 11.58 -1.23
C SER A 47 -10.80 10.29 -1.99
N ILE A 48 -12.02 10.11 -2.47
CA ILE A 48 -12.43 9.00 -3.31
C ILE A 48 -12.81 9.52 -4.70
N ARG A 49 -12.45 8.79 -5.75
CA ARG A 49 -12.92 9.03 -7.12
C ARG A 49 -13.23 7.72 -7.80
N ILE A 50 -14.27 7.70 -8.63
CA ILE A 50 -14.60 6.57 -9.52
C ILE A 50 -14.84 7.10 -10.95
N GLY A 51 -14.56 6.26 -11.94
CA GLY A 51 -14.67 6.64 -13.34
C GLY A 51 -14.91 5.46 -14.29
N ALA A 52 -15.99 5.55 -15.07
CA ALA A 52 -16.35 4.78 -16.25
C ALA A 52 -17.43 5.54 -17.05
N PRO A 53 -17.73 5.19 -18.31
CA PRO A 53 -18.85 5.81 -19.04
C PRO A 53 -20.17 5.69 -18.28
N GLY A 54 -20.82 6.82 -17.97
CA GLY A 54 -22.06 6.85 -17.18
C GLY A 54 -21.88 6.67 -15.67
N CYS A 55 -20.62 6.57 -15.20
CA CYS A 55 -20.25 6.44 -13.80
C CYS A 55 -19.03 7.34 -13.52
N SER A 56 -19.25 8.56 -13.09
CA SER A 56 -18.17 9.42 -12.61
C SER A 56 -18.59 10.10 -11.34
N GLY A 57 -17.64 10.31 -10.44
CA GLY A 57 -17.95 10.86 -9.14
C GLY A 57 -16.81 10.72 -8.16
N GLY A 58 -17.04 11.25 -6.98
CA GLY A 58 -16.04 11.31 -5.92
C GLY A 58 -16.33 12.42 -4.93
N PHE A 59 -15.75 12.31 -3.75
CA PHE A 59 -15.81 13.33 -2.74
C PHE A 59 -14.56 13.28 -1.85
N THR A 60 -14.39 14.30 -1.02
CA THR A 60 -13.33 14.37 -0.01
C THR A 60 -13.98 14.46 1.37
N GLY A 61 -13.37 13.84 2.37
CA GLY A 61 -13.92 13.79 3.71
C GLY A 61 -12.91 13.43 4.77
N ILE A 62 -13.43 13.28 5.98
CA ILE A 62 -12.69 12.82 7.17
C ILE A 62 -12.76 11.30 7.21
N LEU A 63 -11.61 10.67 7.44
CA LEU A 63 -11.43 9.23 7.55
C LEU A 63 -11.16 8.86 9.01
N GLU A 64 -12.18 8.34 9.67
CA GLU A 64 -12.13 7.85 11.04
C GLU A 64 -11.83 6.35 11.03
N ARG A 65 -10.80 5.91 11.76
CA ARG A 65 -10.36 4.51 11.77
C ARG A 65 -10.55 3.89 13.15
N SER A 66 -11.00 2.64 13.18
CA SER A 66 -11.19 1.85 14.39
C SER A 66 -10.82 0.39 14.10
N GLY A 67 -9.54 0.05 14.29
CA GLY A 67 -9.02 -1.29 14.03
C GLY A 67 -9.16 -1.68 12.56
N ASP A 68 -9.92 -2.77 12.32
CA ASP A 68 -10.22 -3.30 10.99
C ASP A 68 -11.41 -2.60 10.30
N THR A 69 -11.87 -1.47 10.82
CA THR A 69 -12.97 -0.69 10.26
C THR A 69 -12.58 0.77 10.09
N ALA A 70 -13.15 1.44 9.09
CA ALA A 70 -13.03 2.87 8.92
C ALA A 70 -14.29 3.48 8.29
N THR A 71 -14.54 4.74 8.59
CA THR A 71 -15.66 5.50 8.04
C THR A 71 -15.12 6.76 7.38
N LEU A 72 -15.42 6.94 6.09
CA LEU A 72 -15.12 8.15 5.35
C LEU A 72 -16.39 9.00 5.22
N THR A 73 -16.42 10.16 5.86
CA THR A 73 -17.57 11.07 5.83
C THR A 73 -17.20 12.40 5.19
N GLY A 74 -17.93 12.82 4.16
CA GLY A 74 -17.71 14.09 3.49
C GLY A 74 -18.84 14.42 2.52
N GLU A 75 -19.12 15.72 2.35
CA GLU A 75 -20.11 16.21 1.39
C GLU A 75 -21.52 15.58 1.54
N GLY A 76 -21.86 15.14 2.75
CA GLY A 76 -23.13 14.47 3.05
C GLY A 76 -23.21 13.00 2.62
N CYS A 77 -22.13 12.42 2.09
CA CYS A 77 -21.99 10.98 1.86
C CYS A 77 -21.11 10.35 2.95
N THR A 78 -21.51 9.15 3.38
CA THR A 78 -20.73 8.31 4.30
C THR A 78 -20.41 6.99 3.62
N LEU A 79 -19.14 6.58 3.68
CA LEU A 79 -18.68 5.27 3.23
C LEU A 79 -18.11 4.51 4.41
N ASP A 80 -18.56 3.28 4.58
CA ASP A 80 -18.04 2.35 5.58
C ASP A 80 -17.08 1.37 4.92
N LEU A 81 -15.94 1.15 5.57
CA LEU A 81 -14.89 0.25 5.12
C LEU A 81 -14.61 -0.80 6.20
N ALA A 82 -14.43 -2.03 5.77
CA ALA A 82 -14.12 -3.15 6.68
C ALA A 82 -13.06 -4.06 6.06
N ARG A 83 -12.06 -4.41 6.86
CA ARG A 83 -11.07 -5.44 6.53
C ARG A 83 -11.57 -6.78 7.06
N SER A 84 -11.70 -7.74 6.15
CA SER A 84 -12.03 -9.13 6.47
C SER A 84 -10.80 -9.88 7.01
N ALA A 85 -11.02 -11.04 7.63
CA ALA A 85 -9.95 -11.85 8.21
C ALA A 85 -8.92 -12.34 7.18
N ASP A 86 -9.30 -12.40 5.89
CA ASP A 86 -8.43 -12.73 4.75
C ASP A 86 -7.66 -11.52 4.20
N GLY A 87 -7.73 -10.36 4.87
CA GLY A 87 -7.05 -9.13 4.50
C GLY A 87 -7.77 -8.28 3.46
N ARG A 88 -8.87 -8.78 2.85
CA ARG A 88 -9.65 -8.01 1.87
C ARG A 88 -10.34 -6.83 2.53
N ILE A 89 -10.25 -5.66 1.90
CA ILE A 89 -11.02 -4.48 2.31
C ILE A 89 -12.24 -4.35 1.41
N THR A 90 -13.41 -4.25 2.02
CA THR A 90 -14.66 -3.91 1.33
C THR A 90 -15.05 -2.48 1.66
N ILE A 91 -15.71 -1.84 0.71
CA ILE A 91 -16.33 -0.53 0.87
C ILE A 91 -17.83 -0.66 0.62
N SER A 92 -18.63 -0.03 1.46
CA SER A 92 -20.09 0.01 1.36
C SER A 92 -20.62 1.43 1.55
N GLU A 93 -21.60 1.80 0.75
CA GLU A 93 -22.27 3.09 0.86
C GLU A 93 -23.20 3.15 2.06
N GLY A 94 -22.94 4.13 2.92
CA GLY A 94 -23.87 4.60 3.92
C GLY A 94 -24.80 5.67 3.35
N PRO A 95 -25.37 6.54 4.20
CA PRO A 95 -26.30 7.57 3.77
C PRO A 95 -25.69 8.60 2.81
N GLY A 96 -26.51 9.08 1.88
CA GLY A 96 -26.27 10.32 1.12
C GLY A 96 -25.35 10.24 -0.11
N CYS A 97 -24.91 9.05 -0.51
CA CYS A 97 -23.93 8.89 -1.59
C CYS A 97 -24.50 8.99 -3.03
N THR A 98 -25.82 8.85 -3.20
CA THR A 98 -26.48 8.73 -4.52
C THR A 98 -26.22 9.91 -5.48
N MET A 99 -25.89 11.10 -4.96
CA MET A 99 -25.59 12.27 -5.80
C MET A 99 -24.11 12.42 -6.15
N TRP A 100 -23.24 11.60 -5.56
CA TRP A 100 -21.78 11.72 -5.65
C TRP A 100 -21.14 10.70 -6.59
N HIS A 101 -21.95 9.84 -7.21
CA HIS A 101 -21.57 8.93 -8.28
C HIS A 101 -22.62 8.94 -9.41
N GLY A 102 -22.22 8.50 -10.60
CA GLY A 102 -23.15 8.40 -11.73
C GLY A 102 -24.20 7.31 -11.53
N ALA A 103 -25.30 7.39 -12.29
CA ALA A 103 -26.45 6.48 -12.19
C ALA A 103 -26.14 5.01 -12.51
N SER A 104 -24.97 4.72 -13.07
CA SER A 104 -24.60 3.39 -13.57
C SER A 104 -23.76 2.58 -12.59
N CYS A 105 -23.46 3.11 -11.40
CA CYS A 105 -22.55 2.46 -10.45
C CYS A 105 -22.80 2.93 -9.02
N ALA A 106 -22.04 2.34 -8.10
CA ALA A 106 -21.94 2.67 -6.68
C ALA A 106 -20.46 2.82 -6.30
N PHE A 107 -20.18 3.46 -5.17
CA PHE A 107 -18.88 3.37 -4.49
C PHE A 107 -18.66 2.00 -3.83
N SER A 108 -19.74 1.25 -3.59
CA SER A 108 -19.68 -0.07 -2.96
C SER A 108 -18.86 -1.07 -3.81
N GLY A 109 -17.99 -1.85 -3.16
CA GLY A 109 -17.04 -2.70 -3.85
C GLY A 109 -15.88 -3.20 -2.99
N SER A 110 -14.74 -3.45 -3.62
CA SER A 110 -13.50 -3.87 -2.95
C SER A 110 -12.43 -2.80 -3.11
N VAL A 111 -11.65 -2.60 -2.05
CA VAL A 111 -10.46 -1.75 -2.06
C VAL A 111 -9.24 -2.65 -2.16
N VAL A 112 -8.37 -2.35 -3.12
CA VAL A 112 -7.15 -3.07 -3.44
C VAL A 112 -5.98 -2.13 -3.20
N GLY A 113 -5.04 -2.50 -2.33
CA GLY A 113 -3.92 -1.63 -2.01
C GLY A 113 -3.36 -1.84 -0.59
N PRO A 114 -2.47 -0.95 -0.13
CA PRO A 114 -2.15 0.33 -0.77
C PRO A 114 -1.41 0.09 -2.10
N ALA A 115 -1.69 0.91 -3.10
CA ALA A 115 -0.80 1.08 -4.22
C ALA A 115 0.55 1.52 -3.63
N LEU A 116 1.59 0.69 -3.79
CA LEU A 116 2.92 1.07 -3.37
C LEU A 116 3.29 2.42 -3.98
N ALA A 117 3.69 3.36 -3.12
CA ALA A 117 4.38 4.56 -3.54
C ALA A 117 5.77 4.15 -4.04
N VAL A 118 5.85 3.81 -5.32
CA VAL A 118 7.10 3.42 -5.97
C VAL A 118 7.78 4.66 -6.52
N ASP A 119 8.97 4.97 -5.99
CA ASP A 119 9.89 5.91 -6.61
C ASP A 119 10.75 5.18 -7.65
N ILE A 120 10.38 5.32 -8.92
CA ILE A 120 11.06 4.67 -10.04
C ILE A 120 12.48 5.21 -10.21
N ASP A 121 12.71 6.49 -9.92
CA ASP A 121 14.03 7.10 -10.03
C ASP A 121 14.95 6.61 -8.90
N ALA A 122 14.42 6.41 -7.70
CA ALA A 122 15.17 5.79 -6.60
C ALA A 122 15.57 4.35 -6.92
N ILE A 123 14.67 3.55 -7.53
CA ILE A 123 15.01 2.19 -7.98
C ILE A 123 16.11 2.22 -9.04
N ASP A 124 16.07 3.16 -9.99
CA ASP A 124 17.13 3.31 -10.99
C ASP A 124 18.45 3.77 -10.39
N ALA A 125 18.41 4.67 -9.43
CA ALA A 125 19.59 5.10 -8.70
C ALA A 125 20.22 3.94 -7.90
N ALA A 126 19.39 3.10 -7.27
CA ALA A 126 19.84 1.86 -6.62
C ALA A 126 20.46 0.88 -7.62
N PHE A 127 19.82 0.68 -8.77
CA PHE A 127 20.35 -0.15 -9.87
C PHE A 127 21.71 0.34 -10.37
N ALA A 128 21.89 1.65 -10.50
CA ALA A 128 23.17 2.22 -10.93
C ALA A 128 24.31 1.98 -9.92
N ARG A 129 24.01 1.70 -8.66
CA ARG A 129 24.98 1.38 -7.60
C ARG A 129 25.25 -0.12 -7.46
N LEU A 130 24.35 -0.98 -7.97
CA LEU A 130 24.51 -2.43 -7.95
C LEU A 130 25.55 -2.89 -8.99
N GLY A 131 26.61 -3.53 -8.51
CA GLY A 131 27.51 -4.29 -9.39
C GLY A 131 26.84 -5.56 -9.92
N GLY A 132 27.32 -6.07 -11.07
CA GLY A 132 26.70 -7.23 -11.74
C GLY A 132 26.50 -8.46 -10.84
N ALA A 133 27.45 -8.79 -9.96
CA ALA A 133 27.31 -9.91 -9.03
C ALA A 133 26.22 -9.67 -7.95
N ALA A 134 26.01 -8.43 -7.53
CA ALA A 134 24.93 -8.09 -6.59
C ALA A 134 23.57 -8.09 -7.32
N ALA A 135 23.53 -7.62 -8.57
CA ALA A 135 22.35 -7.71 -9.41
C ALA A 135 21.92 -9.16 -9.68
N MET A 136 22.88 -10.08 -9.87
CA MET A 136 22.57 -11.52 -10.01
C MET A 136 21.93 -12.10 -8.75
N GLN A 137 22.47 -11.78 -7.57
CA GLN A 137 21.90 -12.21 -6.29
C GLN A 137 20.49 -11.66 -6.06
N LEU A 138 20.25 -10.41 -6.45
CA LEU A 138 18.92 -9.80 -6.41
C LEU A 138 17.95 -10.54 -7.35
N GLN A 139 18.36 -10.83 -8.60
CA GLN A 139 17.56 -11.58 -9.57
C GLN A 139 17.25 -13.01 -9.07
N GLU A 140 18.20 -13.68 -8.42
CA GLU A 140 17.99 -14.97 -7.76
C GLU A 140 16.92 -14.88 -6.67
N ALA A 141 17.06 -13.93 -5.75
CA ALA A 141 16.10 -13.73 -4.67
C ALA A 141 14.67 -13.42 -5.18
N LEU A 142 14.55 -12.59 -6.23
CA LEU A 142 13.26 -12.28 -6.84
C LEU A 142 12.64 -13.48 -7.57
N ARG A 143 13.47 -14.33 -8.18
CA ARG A 143 13.00 -15.57 -8.82
C ARG A 143 12.55 -16.59 -7.79
N ASP A 144 13.29 -16.74 -6.70
CA ASP A 144 12.92 -17.63 -5.60
C ASP A 144 11.64 -17.16 -4.91
N ALA A 145 11.41 -15.85 -4.83
CA ALA A 145 10.14 -15.26 -4.40
C ALA A 145 9.00 -15.38 -5.43
N GLY A 146 9.28 -15.91 -6.62
CA GLY A 146 8.30 -16.13 -7.69
C GLY A 146 7.77 -14.83 -8.31
N THR A 147 8.57 -13.76 -8.32
CA THR A 147 8.22 -12.48 -8.96
C THR A 147 9.10 -12.14 -10.17
N TYR A 148 10.16 -12.91 -10.41
CA TYR A 148 11.05 -12.74 -11.57
C TYR A 148 11.16 -14.03 -12.39
N ASP A 149 10.92 -13.94 -13.69
CA ASP A 149 11.00 -15.03 -14.67
C ASP A 149 12.09 -14.81 -15.74
N GLY A 150 12.85 -13.71 -15.61
CA GLY A 150 13.94 -13.36 -16.51
C GLY A 150 15.23 -14.15 -16.28
N ALA A 151 16.22 -13.89 -17.14
CA ALA A 151 17.56 -14.47 -16.99
C ALA A 151 18.30 -13.83 -15.80
N ILE A 152 19.11 -14.63 -15.10
CA ILE A 152 20.07 -14.09 -14.12
C ILE A 152 21.33 -13.75 -14.90
N ASP A 153 21.45 -12.48 -15.26
CA ASP A 153 22.51 -11.97 -16.13
C ASP A 153 23.28 -10.80 -15.50
N GLY A 154 22.90 -10.37 -14.28
CA GLY A 154 23.51 -9.26 -13.58
C GLY A 154 23.21 -7.90 -14.19
N GLN A 155 22.24 -7.82 -15.10
CA GLN A 155 21.77 -6.57 -15.70
C GLN A 155 20.43 -6.17 -15.10
N THR A 156 20.41 -5.01 -14.46
CA THR A 156 19.18 -4.42 -13.93
C THR A 156 18.45 -3.64 -15.03
N GLY A 157 17.16 -3.92 -15.21
CA GLY A 157 16.34 -3.27 -16.24
C GLY A 157 14.84 -3.37 -15.95
N PRO A 158 13.97 -3.12 -16.95
CA PRO A 158 12.51 -3.09 -16.75
C PRO A 158 11.94 -4.37 -16.13
N GLY A 159 12.48 -5.54 -16.50
CA GLY A 159 12.07 -6.83 -15.91
C GLY A 159 12.41 -6.93 -14.42
N THR A 160 13.66 -6.60 -14.05
CA THR A 160 14.11 -6.60 -12.65
C THR A 160 13.31 -5.58 -11.83
N ARG A 161 13.04 -4.39 -12.38
CA ARG A 161 12.20 -3.37 -11.74
C ARG A 161 10.78 -3.89 -11.48
N GLY A 162 10.15 -4.47 -12.49
CA GLY A 162 8.80 -5.02 -12.37
C GLY A 162 8.72 -6.08 -11.27
N ALA A 163 9.72 -6.95 -11.17
CA ALA A 163 9.79 -7.98 -10.14
C ALA A 163 9.95 -7.43 -8.71
N ILE A 164 10.70 -6.33 -8.54
CA ILE A 164 10.84 -5.65 -7.24
C ILE A 164 9.50 -5.03 -6.82
N ILE A 165 8.83 -4.34 -7.75
CA ILE A 165 7.53 -3.71 -7.48
C ILE A 165 6.50 -4.79 -7.13
N GLU A 166 6.47 -5.89 -7.87
CA GLU A 166 5.57 -7.01 -7.58
C GLU A 166 5.90 -7.69 -6.25
N ARG A 167 7.19 -7.86 -5.93
CA ARG A 167 7.60 -8.40 -4.63
C ARG A 167 7.14 -7.50 -3.49
N ALA A 168 7.35 -6.20 -3.62
CA ALA A 168 6.88 -5.23 -2.65
C ALA A 168 5.35 -5.25 -2.51
N ARG A 169 4.60 -5.44 -3.61
CA ARG A 169 3.13 -5.58 -3.57
C ARG A 169 2.69 -6.77 -2.75
N ARG A 170 3.36 -7.91 -2.91
CA ARG A 170 3.07 -9.12 -2.12
C ARG A 170 3.34 -8.89 -0.63
N MET A 171 4.49 -8.30 -0.31
CA MET A 171 4.86 -7.99 1.08
C MET A 171 3.88 -6.99 1.71
N ALA A 172 3.48 -5.93 0.99
CA ALA A 172 2.47 -4.98 1.46
C ALA A 172 1.09 -5.65 1.67
N ALA A 173 0.70 -6.59 0.79
CA ALA A 173 -0.53 -7.36 0.95
C ALA A 173 -0.49 -8.33 2.15
N GLU A 174 0.70 -8.79 2.53
CA GLU A 174 0.95 -9.64 3.71
C GLU A 174 0.98 -8.83 5.03
N GLY A 175 0.92 -7.50 4.95
CA GLY A 175 0.84 -6.60 6.10
C GLY A 175 2.17 -5.97 6.53
N ASP A 176 3.21 -6.10 5.71
CA ASP A 176 4.50 -5.43 5.95
C ASP A 176 4.44 -3.98 5.46
N ASP A 177 4.97 -3.04 6.24
CA ASP A 177 5.23 -1.67 5.78
C ASP A 177 6.42 -1.71 4.80
N VAL A 178 6.12 -1.54 3.51
CA VAL A 178 7.13 -1.59 2.45
C VAL A 178 7.22 -0.23 1.78
N ARG A 179 8.29 0.50 2.10
CA ARG A 179 8.85 1.52 1.22
C ARG A 179 9.90 0.89 0.32
N LEU A 180 10.03 1.45 -0.87
CA LEU A 180 11.18 1.21 -1.74
C LEU A 180 11.81 2.58 -1.97
N ASP A 181 12.83 2.91 -1.19
CA ASP A 181 13.61 4.14 -1.37
C ASP A 181 15.12 3.87 -1.39
N ASP A 182 15.92 4.93 -1.59
CA ASP A 182 17.38 4.83 -1.69
C ASP A 182 18.04 4.14 -0.47
N ALA A 183 17.43 4.19 0.71
CA ALA A 183 17.98 3.61 1.93
C ALA A 183 17.82 2.08 1.99
N ASP A 184 16.83 1.53 1.30
CA ASP A 184 16.55 0.08 1.28
C ASP A 184 17.57 -0.71 0.45
N PHE A 185 18.41 0.00 -0.33
CA PHE A 185 19.38 -0.60 -1.25
C PHE A 185 20.84 -0.14 -1.02
N ALA A 186 21.12 0.51 0.12
CA ALA A 186 22.46 0.96 0.52
C ALA A 186 23.22 -0.10 1.33
#